data_AF-A0A0G1NDD6-F1
#
_entry.id   AF-A0A0G1NDD6-F1
#
_cell.length_a   1.000
_cell.length_b   1.000
_cell.length_c   1.000
_cell.angle_alpha   90.00
_cell.angle_beta   90.00
_cell.angle_gamma   90.00
#
_symmetry.space_group_name_H-M   'P 1'
#
loop_
_entity.id
_entity.type
_entity.pdbx_description
1 polymer ?
#
loop_
_entity_poly.entity_id
_entity_poly.type
_entity_poly.pdbx_seq_one_letter_code
_entity_poly.pdbx_strand_id
1 'polypeptide(L)'
;MLYKIFGYFVTTLVLIGLIGMVIFGVVLMEHSMMYHGNCVASTITGSPCPDSRIGIFFHHIAAMQMFIISFPPVFSSLLLFTILFSLAVSAFYAYLARPLAYFRITRRELSKPFSRYKFNHWLALHENSPTLI
;
A
#
# COMPACT_ATOMS: atom_id res chain seq x y z
N MET A 1 -7.35 -8.80 -11.66
CA MET A 1 -8.23 -9.14 -10.52
C MET A 1 -7.39 -9.57 -9.31
N LEU A 2 -6.48 -10.54 -9.47
CA LEU A 2 -5.53 -10.98 -8.43
C LEU A 2 -4.70 -9.86 -7.78
N TYR A 3 -4.19 -8.89 -8.55
CA TYR A 3 -3.41 -7.76 -8.00
C TYR A 3 -4.21 -6.84 -7.06
N LYS A 4 -5.53 -6.71 -7.27
CA LYS A 4 -6.40 -5.95 -6.36
C LYS A 4 -6.63 -6.70 -5.06
N ILE A 5 -6.87 -8.01 -5.15
CA ILE A 5 -7.05 -8.90 -3.99
C ILE A 5 -5.78 -8.92 -3.13
N PHE A 6 -4.61 -9.02 -3.75
CA PHE A 6 -3.33 -8.93 -3.06
C PHE A 6 -3.13 -7.58 -2.37
N GLY A 7 -3.47 -6.47 -3.06
CA GLY A 7 -3.44 -5.14 -2.46
C GLY A 7 -4.35 -5.00 -1.25
N TYR A 8 -5.59 -5.48 -1.32
CA TYR A 8 -6.50 -5.47 -0.16
C TYR A 8 -5.97 -6.31 0.99
N PHE A 9 -5.47 -7.52 0.71
CA PHE A 9 -4.92 -8.42 1.74
C PHE A 9 -3.73 -7.79 2.49
N VAL A 10 -2.77 -7.23 1.76
CA VAL A 10 -1.62 -6.53 2.37
C VAL A 10 -2.09 -5.33 3.20
N THR A 11 -3.05 -4.55 2.68
CA THR A 11 -3.58 -3.38 3.39
C THR A 11 -4.28 -3.79 4.69
N THR A 12 -5.07 -4.86 4.67
CA THR A 12 -5.75 -5.39 5.85
C THR A 12 -4.76 -5.92 6.88
N LEU A 13 -3.70 -6.63 6.46
CA LEU A 13 -2.65 -7.09 7.36
C LEU A 13 -1.90 -5.93 8.04
N VAL A 14 -1.57 -4.88 7.27
CA VAL A 14 -0.92 -3.68 7.83
C VAL A 14 -1.84 -2.98 8.83
N LEU A 15 -3.13 -2.83 8.51
CA LEU A 15 -4.10 -2.22 9.41
C LEU A 15 -4.28 -3.03 10.70
N ILE A 16 -4.43 -4.35 10.60
CA ILE A 16 -4.53 -5.24 11.78
C ILE A 16 -3.26 -5.16 12.62
N GLY A 17 -2.08 -5.13 11.98
CA GLY A 17 -0.80 -4.98 12.68
C GLY A 17 -0.70 -3.65 13.43
N LEU A 18 -1.10 -2.54 12.81
CA LEU A 18 -1.12 -1.22 13.44
C LEU A 18 -2.10 -1.15 14.60
N ILE A 19 -3.33 -1.63 14.39
CA ILE A 19 -4.37 -1.67 15.43
C ILE A 19 -3.92 -2.56 16.59
N GLY A 20 -3.34 -3.72 16.29
CA GLY A 20 -2.75 -4.61 17.29
C GLY A 20 -1.65 -3.92 18.09
N MET A 21 -0.70 -3.27 17.43
CA MET A 21 0.37 -2.52 18.10
C MET A 21 -0.18 -1.45 19.06
N VAL A 22 -1.24 -0.73 18.66
CA VAL A 22 -1.89 0.26 19.51
C VAL A 22 -2.61 -0.39 20.69
N ILE A 23 -3.43 -1.42 20.46
CA ILE A 23 -4.20 -2.10 21.51
C ILE A 23 -3.27 -2.80 22.50
N PHE A 24 -2.33 -3.61 22.02
CA PHE A 24 -1.35 -4.26 22.88
C PHE A 24 -0.47 -3.24 23.60
N GLY A 25 -0.10 -2.14 22.93
CA GLY A 25 0.61 -1.03 23.55
C GLY A 25 -0.16 -0.42 24.73
N VAL A 26 -1.45 -0.14 24.59
CA VAL A 26 -2.26 0.47 25.65
C VAL A 26 -2.59 -0.54 26.76
N VAL A 27 -3.01 -1.76 26.41
CA VAL A 27 -3.47 -2.78 27.37
C VAL A 27 -2.34 -3.33 28.24
N LEU A 28 -1.17 -3.62 27.64
CA LEU A 28 0.01 -4.03 28.43
C LEU A 28 0.49 -2.92 29.36
N MET A 29 0.29 -1.66 28.95
CA MET A 29 0.68 -0.51 29.76
C MET A 29 -0.29 -0.28 30.92
N GLU A 30 -1.62 -0.34 30.70
CA GLU A 30 -2.61 -0.04 31.73
C GLU A 30 -2.65 -1.07 32.86
N HIS A 31 -2.52 -2.37 32.55
CA HIS A 31 -2.53 -3.42 33.58
C HIS A 31 -1.23 -3.50 34.40
N SER A 32 -0.09 -3.04 33.88
CA SER A 32 1.17 -3.03 34.64
C SER A 32 1.25 -1.93 35.71
N MET A 33 0.37 -0.92 35.64
CA MET A 33 0.40 0.26 36.50
C MET A 33 -0.40 0.08 37.79
N MET A 34 -1.35 -0.86 37.82
CA MET A 34 -2.33 -0.93 38.90
C MET A 34 -1.94 -1.81 40.08
N TYR A 35 -0.98 -2.74 39.91
CA TYR A 35 -0.79 -3.80 40.92
C TYR A 35 0.53 -3.80 41.68
N HIS A 36 1.62 -3.28 41.13
CA HIS A 36 2.91 -3.22 41.82
C HIS A 36 3.68 -2.01 41.32
N GLY A 37 4.48 -1.34 42.17
CA GLY A 37 5.32 -0.17 41.84
C GLY A 37 6.39 -0.40 40.75
N ASN A 38 6.24 -1.46 39.95
CA ASN A 38 7.05 -1.87 38.81
C ASN A 38 6.20 -1.77 37.53
N CYS A 39 6.07 -0.55 37.01
CA CYS A 39 5.61 -0.26 35.66
C CYS A 39 6.56 -0.87 34.62
N VAL A 40 6.02 -1.46 33.53
CA VAL A 40 6.84 -2.12 32.49
C VAL A 40 7.89 -1.18 31.86
N ALA A 41 7.65 0.13 31.85
CA ALA A 41 8.62 1.09 31.35
C ALA A 41 9.91 1.14 32.20
N SER A 42 9.86 0.86 33.51
CA SER A 42 11.07 0.87 34.36
C SER A 42 12.04 -0.26 34.05
N THR A 43 11.57 -1.40 33.54
CA THR A 43 12.46 -2.49 33.12
C THR A 43 13.23 -2.15 31.85
N ILE A 44 12.68 -1.26 31.01
CA ILE A 44 13.30 -0.81 29.77
C ILE A 44 14.25 0.37 30.03
N THR A 45 13.84 1.33 30.87
CA THR A 45 14.62 2.55 31.13
C THR A 45 15.58 2.43 32.31
N GLY A 46 15.40 1.43 33.19
CA GLY A 46 16.15 1.28 34.44
C GLY A 46 15.83 2.33 35.50
N SER A 47 14.83 3.20 35.27
CA SER A 47 14.44 4.26 36.21
C SER A 47 13.21 3.88 37.04
N PRO A 48 13.11 4.32 38.31
CA PRO A 48 11.97 4.03 39.17
C PRO A 48 10.68 4.58 38.57
N CYS A 49 9.56 3.90 38.85
CA CYS A 49 8.26 4.34 38.35
C CYS A 49 7.81 5.63 39.05
N PRO A 50 7.49 6.68 38.30
CA PRO A 50 7.07 7.94 38.87
C PRO A 50 5.64 7.87 39.42
N ASP A 51 5.41 8.46 40.60
CA ASP A 51 4.09 8.49 41.25
C ASP A 51 3.17 9.60 40.72
N SER A 52 3.72 10.57 39.97
CA SER A 52 2.94 11.66 39.39
C SER A 52 2.45 11.32 37.98
N ARG A 53 1.22 11.71 37.64
CA ARG A 53 0.65 11.49 36.29
C ARG A 53 1.51 12.07 35.17
N ILE A 54 2.14 13.22 35.43
CA ILE A 54 3.06 13.88 34.49
C ILE A 54 4.35 13.07 34.35
N GLY A 55 4.90 12.57 35.45
CA GLY A 55 6.07 11.70 35.42
C GLY A 55 5.81 10.41 34.64
N ILE A 56 4.63 9.79 34.79
CA ILE A 56 4.24 8.58 34.04
C ILE A 56 4.25 8.85 32.53
N PHE A 57 3.70 9.99 32.11
CA PHE A 57 3.70 10.40 30.70
C PHE A 57 5.11 10.54 30.13
N PHE A 58 6.01 11.24 30.83
CA PHE A 58 7.40 11.40 30.38
C PHE A 58 8.20 10.09 30.41
N HIS A 59 7.93 9.24 31.39
CA HIS A 59 8.56 7.91 31.50
C HIS A 59 8.14 6.99 30.35
N HIS A 60 6.89 7.09 29.88
CA HIS A 60 6.47 6.43 28.65
C HIS A 60 7.13 6.97 27.39
N ILE A 61 7.26 8.30 27.27
CA ILE A 61 7.98 8.91 26.14
C ILE A 61 9.42 8.42 26.11
N ALA A 62 10.09 8.36 27.25
CA ALA A 62 11.46 7.86 27.37
C ALA A 62 11.56 6.37 26.95
N ALA A 63 10.63 5.52 27.40
CA ALA A 63 10.60 4.12 27.00
C ALA A 63 10.36 3.95 25.48
N MET A 64 9.49 4.75 24.88
CA MET A 64 9.24 4.77 23.43
C MET A 64 10.48 5.23 22.66
N GLN A 65 11.17 6.27 23.14
CA GLN A 65 12.44 6.72 22.56
C GLN A 65 13.50 5.63 22.62
N MET A 66 13.66 4.96 23.76
CA MET A 66 14.61 3.86 23.91
C MET A 66 14.29 2.70 22.97
N PHE A 67 13.01 2.37 22.79
CA PHE A 67 12.57 1.37 21.83
C PHE A 67 12.93 1.76 20.40
N ILE A 68 12.66 3.01 20.00
CA ILE A 68 12.98 3.54 18.66
C ILE A 68 14.50 3.55 18.41
N ILE A 69 15.30 3.96 19.40
CA ILE A 69 16.77 4.05 19.28
C ILE A 69 17.42 2.66 19.33
N SER A 70 16.80 1.72 20.07
CA SER A 70 17.28 0.34 20.18
C SER A 70 16.90 -0.51 18.97
N PHE A 71 16.16 0.03 17.99
CA PHE A 71 15.96 -0.67 16.72
C PHE A 71 17.31 -0.92 16.05
N PRO A 72 17.70 -2.19 15.85
CA PRO A 72 18.96 -2.49 15.19
C PRO A 72 18.98 -1.87 13.79
N PRO A 73 20.14 -1.35 13.32
CA PRO A 73 20.28 -0.80 11.97
C PRO A 73 19.88 -1.81 10.88
N VAL A 74 19.91 -3.10 11.20
CA VAL A 74 19.43 -4.22 10.37
C VAL A 74 17.94 -4.13 10.04
N PHE A 75 17.11 -3.63 10.95
CA PHE A 75 15.68 -3.41 10.68
C PHE A 75 15.46 -2.21 9.77
N SER A 76 16.23 -1.13 9.97
CA SER A 76 16.18 0.04 9.09
C SER A 76 16.60 -0.32 7.66
N SER A 77 17.66 -1.11 7.50
CA SER A 77 18.10 -1.58 6.18
C SER A 77 17.09 -2.54 5.54
N LEU A 78 16.46 -3.45 6.30
CA LEU A 78 15.38 -4.31 5.80
C LEU A 78 14.16 -3.50 5.36
N LEU A 79 13.79 -2.47 6.11
CA LEU A 79 12.65 -1.60 5.79
C LEU A 79 12.95 -0.79 4.52
N LEU A 80 14.16 -0.24 4.40
CA LEU A 80 14.61 0.42 3.17
C LEU A 80 14.61 -0.55 1.97
N PHE A 81 15.13 -1.76 2.16
CA PHE A 81 15.20 -2.76 1.10
C PHE A 81 13.82 -3.21 0.63
N THR A 82 12.87 -3.41 1.55
CA THR A 82 11.49 -3.78 1.22
C THR A 82 10.77 -2.66 0.47
N ILE A 83 10.98 -1.38 0.85
CA ILE A 83 10.46 -0.22 0.11
C ILE A 83 11.05 -0.20 -1.30
N LEU A 84 12.37 -0.24 -1.44
CA LEU A 84 13.05 -0.20 -2.74
C LEU A 84 12.64 -1.37 -3.64
N PHE A 85 12.54 -2.57 -3.08
CA PHE A 85 12.09 -3.76 -3.79
C PHE A 85 10.64 -3.61 -4.26
N SER A 86 9.73 -3.11 -3.41
CA SER A 86 8.34 -2.87 -3.79
C SER A 86 8.23 -1.82 -4.92
N LEU A 87 9.04 -0.76 -4.86
CA LEU A 87 9.11 0.25 -5.92
C LEU A 87 9.61 -0.37 -7.23
N ALA A 88 10.70 -1.14 -7.18
CA ALA A 88 11.28 -1.79 -8.35
C ALA A 88 10.29 -2.76 -9.01
N VAL A 89 9.60 -3.58 -8.21
CA VAL A 89 8.55 -4.50 -8.68
C VAL A 89 7.41 -3.71 -9.32
N SER A 90 6.94 -2.64 -8.69
CA SER A 90 5.85 -1.81 -9.25
C SER A 90 6.24 -1.15 -10.58
N ALA A 91 7.47 -0.65 -10.70
CA ALA A 91 8.00 -0.05 -11.92
C ALA A 91 8.15 -1.09 -13.04
N PHE A 92 8.61 -2.30 -12.70
CA PHE A 92 8.74 -3.42 -13.63
C PHE A 92 7.38 -3.87 -14.18
N TYR A 93 6.37 -4.02 -13.32
CA TYR A 93 5.01 -4.33 -13.75
C TYR A 93 4.41 -3.22 -14.62
N ALA A 94 4.64 -1.94 -14.28
CA ALA A 94 4.18 -0.82 -15.07
C ALA A 94 4.84 -0.81 -16.47
N TYR A 95 6.13 -1.14 -16.56
CA TYR A 95 6.84 -1.26 -17.83
C TYR A 95 6.27 -2.40 -18.70
N LEU A 96 6.05 -3.58 -18.13
CA LEU A 96 5.45 -4.73 -18.84
C LEU A 96 3.98 -4.51 -19.24
N ALA A 97 3.23 -3.72 -18.47
CA ALA A 97 1.82 -3.43 -18.76
C ALA A 97 1.62 -2.41 -19.90
N ARG A 98 2.61 -1.57 -20.20
CA ARG A 98 2.57 -0.57 -21.29
C ARG A 98 2.28 -1.17 -22.67
N PRO A 99 3.00 -2.20 -23.16
CA PRO A 99 2.72 -2.79 -24.47
C PRO A 99 1.32 -3.43 -24.52
N LEU A 100 0.87 -4.09 -23.44
CA LEU A 100 -0.46 -4.71 -23.40
C LEU A 100 -1.60 -3.66 -23.46
N ALA A 101 -1.42 -2.52 -22.80
CA ALA A 101 -2.37 -1.41 -22.89
C ALA A 101 -2.40 -0.79 -24.29
N TYR A 102 -1.23 -0.58 -24.92
CA TYR A 102 -1.12 -0.07 -26.29
C TYR A 102 -1.79 -1.02 -27.30
N PHE A 103 -1.48 -2.32 -27.26
CA PHE A 103 -2.10 -3.32 -28.14
C PHE A 103 -3.62 -3.42 -27.96
N ARG A 104 -4.12 -3.25 -26.72
CA ARG A 104 -5.57 -3.28 -26.44
C ARG A 104 -6.28 -2.04 -26.97
N ILE A 105 -5.66 -0.86 -26.88
CA ILE A 105 -6.21 0.38 -27.45
C ILE A 105 -6.22 0.28 -28.98
N THR A 106 -5.12 -0.13 -29.59
CA THR A 106 -5.01 -0.28 -31.06
C THR A 106 -6.02 -1.30 -31.60
N ARG A 107 -6.22 -2.46 -30.96
CA ARG A 107 -7.28 -3.40 -31.36
C ARG A 107 -8.67 -2.80 -31.23
N ARG A 108 -8.96 -2.01 -30.20
CA ARG A 108 -10.28 -1.42 -29.98
C ARG A 108 -10.60 -0.32 -30.99
N GLU A 109 -9.58 0.44 -31.39
CA GLU A 109 -9.67 1.43 -32.48
C GLU A 109 -9.80 0.75 -33.85
N LEU A 110 -9.07 -0.33 -34.13
CA LEU A 110 -9.25 -1.13 -35.35
C LEU A 110 -10.57 -1.92 -35.37
N SER A 111 -11.09 -2.33 -34.22
CA SER A 111 -12.37 -3.03 -34.11
C SER A 111 -13.58 -2.10 -34.13
N LYS A 112 -13.37 -0.76 -34.14
CA LYS A 112 -14.44 0.13 -34.60
C LYS A 112 -14.71 -0.32 -36.03
N PRO A 113 -15.94 -0.80 -36.34
CA PRO A 113 -16.22 -1.28 -37.68
C PRO A 113 -15.88 -0.12 -38.61
N PHE A 114 -14.81 -0.27 -39.39
CA PHE A 114 -14.45 0.67 -40.42
C PHE A 114 -15.73 0.87 -41.22
N SER A 115 -16.29 2.07 -41.07
CA SER A 115 -17.72 2.34 -41.16
C SER A 115 -18.37 1.51 -42.27
N ARG A 116 -19.06 0.41 -41.91
CA ARG A 116 -19.82 -0.40 -42.88
C ARG A 116 -20.77 0.49 -43.66
N TYR A 117 -21.25 1.55 -43.02
CA TYR A 117 -21.99 2.63 -43.65
C TYR A 117 -21.20 3.35 -44.74
N LYS A 118 -19.95 3.77 -44.52
CA LYS A 118 -19.12 4.41 -45.57
C LYS A 118 -18.79 3.45 -46.72
N PHE A 119 -18.50 2.18 -46.42
CA PHE A 119 -18.23 1.19 -47.47
C PHE A 119 -19.48 0.91 -48.31
N ASN A 120 -20.62 0.66 -47.67
CA ASN A 120 -21.89 0.42 -48.37
C ASN A 120 -22.38 1.67 -49.10
N HIS A 121 -22.17 2.86 -48.53
CA HIS A 121 -22.50 4.13 -49.17
C HIS A 121 -21.63 4.40 -50.40
N TRP A 122 -20.33 4.10 -50.31
CA TRP A 122 -19.42 4.16 -51.47
C TRP A 122 -19.83 3.16 -52.56
N LEU A 123 -20.20 1.93 -52.18
CA LEU A 123 -20.67 0.90 -53.11
C LEU A 123 -21.96 1.34 -53.82
N ALA A 124 -22.93 1.87 -53.06
CA ALA A 124 -24.20 2.36 -53.59
C ALA A 124 -24.04 3.54 -54.56
N LEU A 125 -23.04 4.40 -54.35
CA LEU A 125 -22.72 5.50 -55.27
C LEU A 125 -22.18 5.01 -56.61
N HIS A 126 -21.41 3.91 -56.61
CA HIS A 126 -20.88 3.32 -57.84
C HIS A 126 -21.93 2.51 -58.61
N GLU A 127 -22.80 1.78 -57.90
CA GLU A 127 -23.88 1.00 -58.53
C GLU A 127 -24.92 1.86 -59.24
N ASN A 128 -25.16 3.10 -58.78
CA ASN A 128 -26.12 4.03 -59.38
C ASN A 128 -25.47 5.07 -60.33
N SER A 129 -24.21 4.86 -60.73
CA SER A 129 -23.58 5.76 -61.68
C SER A 129 -24.19 5.55 -63.08
N PRO A 130 -24.62 6.63 -63.77
CA PRO A 130 -25.23 6.49 -65.09
C PRO A 130 -24.20 5.92 -66.07
N THR A 131 -24.46 4.71 -66.56
CA THR A 131 -23.75 4.19 -67.72
C THR A 131 -24.20 5.00 -68.93
N LEU A 132 -23.28 5.76 -69.52
CA LEU A 132 -23.49 6.43 -70.80
C LEU A 132 -23.79 5.35 -71.86
N ILE A 133 -25.07 5.20 -72.19
CA ILE A 133 -25.57 4.52 -73.39
C ILE A 133 -25.95 5.59 -74.39
#